data_AF-A0A1C3EN70-F1
#
_entry.id   AF-A0A1C3EN70-F1
#
_cell.length_a   1.000
_cell.length_b   1.000
_cell.length_c   1.000
_cell.angle_alpha   90.00
_cell.angle_beta   90.00
_cell.angle_gamma   90.00
#
_symmetry.space_group_name_H-M   'P 1'
#
loop_
_entity.id
_entity.type
_entity.pdbx_description
1 polymer ?
#
loop_
_entity_poly.entity_id
_entity_poly.type
_entity_poly.pdbx_seq_one_letter_code
_entity_poly.pdbx_strand_id
1 'polypeptide(L)' 'MPSVWSIADAKSKLSDVLNQAEREAQFINRRNRQYVVLDGDEYRRLIGNQLSLKELILEGPNLEGIDFSRDQSGSREVKL' A
#
# COMPACT_ATOMS: atom_id res chain seq x y z
N MET A 1 12.93 19.36 -1.26
CA MET A 1 13.42 18.95 -2.61
C MET A 1 14.13 17.66 -2.32
N PRO A 2 13.57 16.52 -2.74
CA PRO A 2 14.05 15.24 -2.24
C PRO A 2 15.49 15.00 -2.68
N SER A 3 16.34 14.55 -1.75
CA SER A 3 17.76 14.34 -2.03
C SER A 3 17.95 13.13 -2.95
N VAL A 4 18.72 13.32 -4.02
CA VAL A 4 19.04 12.27 -5.00
C VAL A 4 20.46 11.78 -4.76
N TRP A 5 20.59 10.49 -4.46
CA TRP A 5 21.83 9.80 -4.15
C TRP A 5 22.29 8.96 -5.33
N SER A 6 23.60 8.90 -5.59
CA SER A 6 24.15 7.82 -6.41
C SER A 6 24.14 6.51 -5.61
N ILE A 7 24.09 5.36 -6.29
CA ILE A 7 24.19 4.05 -5.61
C ILE A 7 25.50 3.88 -4.83
N ALA A 8 26.58 4.56 -5.24
CA ALA A 8 27.86 4.49 -4.54
C ALA A 8 27.81 5.28 -3.22
N ASP A 9 27.27 6.50 -3.27
CA ASP A 9 27.13 7.37 -2.09
C ASP A 9 26.13 6.80 -1.08
N ALA A 10 25.01 6.25 -1.57
CA ALA A 10 24.02 5.63 -0.71
C ALA A 10 24.58 4.41 0.04
N LYS A 11 25.53 3.68 -0.55
CA LYS A 11 26.20 2.56 0.12
C LYS A 11 27.17 3.01 1.19
N SER A 12 27.95 4.06 0.92
CA SER A 12 28.94 4.58 1.88
C SER A 12 28.29 5.32 3.04
N LYS A 13 27.09 5.89 2.83
CA LYS A 13 26.35 6.71 3.81
C LYS A 13 24.95 6.16 4.08
N LEU A 14 24.81 4.84 4.14
CA LEU A 14 23.48 4.22 4.29
C LEU A 14 22.73 4.71 5.53
N SER A 15 23.43 4.89 6.66
CA SER A 15 22.81 5.42 7.88
C SER A 15 22.25 6.83 7.69
N ASP A 16 22.97 7.70 6.97
CA ASP A 16 22.48 9.07 6.70
C ASP A 16 21.26 9.04 5.77
N VAL A 17 21.25 8.16 4.78
CA VAL A 17 20.10 7.95 3.89
C VAL A 17 18.87 7.52 4.70
N LEU A 18 19.03 6.56 5.62
CA LEU A 18 17.93 6.10 6.47
C LEU A 18 17.42 7.18 7.43
N ASN A 19 18.34 7.91 8.09
CA ASN A 19 17.98 9.02 8.98
C ASN A 19 17.21 10.12 8.25
N GLN A 20 17.54 10.38 6.98
CA GLN A 20 16.78 11.32 6.16
C GLN A 20 15.44 10.72 5.69
N ALA A 21 15.40 9.42 5.38
CA ALA A 21 14.19 8.69 4.97
C ALA A 21 13.09 8.66 6.05
N GLU A 22 13.44 8.82 7.34
CA GLU A 22 12.47 9.00 8.43
C GLU A 22 11.65 10.30 8.29
N ARG A 23 12.18 11.30 7.58
CA ARG A 23 11.56 12.64 7.45
C ARG A 23 11.03 12.92 6.06
N GLU A 24 11.77 12.51 5.03
CA GLU A 24 11.43 12.73 3.62
C GLU A 24 11.94 11.57 2.77
N ALA A 25 11.18 11.21 1.72
CA ALA A 25 11.59 10.17 0.78
C ALA A 25 12.96 10.46 0.14
N GLN A 26 13.84 9.46 0.10
CA GLN A 26 15.16 9.57 -0.51
C GLN A 26 15.19 8.83 -1.85
N PHE A 27 15.84 9.40 -2.86
CA PHE A 27 15.95 8.77 -4.17
C PHE A 27 17.35 8.22 -4.38
N ILE A 28 17.48 6.98 -4.85
CA ILE A 28 18.75 6.36 -5.21
C ILE A 28 18.76 6.05 -6.70
N ASN A 29 19.70 6.64 -7.43
CA ASN A 29 19.92 6.36 -8.84
C ASN A 29 20.95 5.23 -9.03
N ARG A 30 20.56 4.20 -9.79
CA ARG A 30 21.43 3.11 -10.22
C ARG A 30 21.32 2.96 -11.73
N ARG A 31 22.34 3.44 -12.45
CA ARG A 31 22.35 3.49 -13.93
C ARG A 31 21.08 4.21 -14.42
N ASN A 32 20.24 3.54 -15.20
CA ASN A 32 19.03 4.10 -15.79
C ASN A 32 17.76 3.80 -14.98
N ARG A 33 17.90 3.46 -13.69
CA ARG A 33 16.77 3.21 -12.79
C ARG A 33 16.90 4.06 -11.54
N GLN A 34 15.77 4.51 -11.04
CA GLN A 34 15.65 5.23 -9.79
C GLN A 34 14.85 4.38 -8.79
N TYR A 35 15.31 4.39 -7.55
CA TYR A 35 14.70 3.70 -6.43
C TYR A 35 14.32 4.74 -5.37
N VAL A 36 13.31 4.44 -4.57
CA VAL A 36 12.88 5.30 -3.46
C VAL A 36 13.10 4.54 -2.16
N VAL A 37 13.66 5.23 -1.17
CA VAL A 37 13.79 4.75 0.20
C VAL A 37 12.83 5.58 1.06
N LEU A 38 11.99 4.87 1.79
CA LEU A 38 10.99 5.41 2.70
C LEU A 38 11.15 4.73 4.05
N ASP A 39 10.71 5.41 5.11
CA ASP A 39 10.38 4.75 6.35
C ASP A 39 9.36 3.60 6.12
N GLY A 40 9.47 2.54 6.92
CA GLY A 40 8.65 1.34 6.77
C GLY A 40 7.19 1.57 7.13
N ASP A 41 6.89 2.41 8.11
CA ASP A 41 5.51 2.76 8.49
C ASP A 41 4.89 3.66 7.44
N GLU A 42 5.65 4.62 6.91
CA GLU A 42 5.20 5.46 5.82
C GLU A 42 4.89 4.65 4.56
N TYR A 43 5.76 3.72 4.18
CA TYR A 43 5.49 2.81 3.08
C TYR A 43 4.20 2.01 3.30
N ARG A 44 4.02 1.42 4.50
CA ARG A 44 2.81 0.68 4.87
C ARG A 44 1.54 1.56 4.81
N ARG A 45 1.63 2.81 5.27
CA ARG A 45 0.54 3.78 5.20
C ARG A 45 0.15 4.08 3.75
N LEU A 46 1.14 4.29 2.88
CA LEU A 46 0.94 4.63 1.46
C LEU A 46 0.32 3.50 0.66
N ILE A 47 0.75 2.25 0.89
CA ILE A 47 0.14 1.08 0.25
C ILE A 47 -1.24 0.73 0.87
N GLY A 48 -1.55 1.33 2.02
CA GLY A 48 -2.71 1.02 2.84
C GLY A 48 -2.58 -0.34 3.53
N ASN A 49 -3.56 -0.66 4.38
CA ASN A 49 -3.70 -2.03 4.87
C ASN A 49 -4.26 -2.88 3.73
N GLN A 50 -3.41 -3.50 2.92
CA GLN A 50 -3.84 -4.53 1.99
C GLN A 50 -4.21 -5.78 2.77
N LEU A 51 -5.37 -5.74 3.44
CA LEU A 51 -5.97 -6.92 4.03
C LEU A 51 -6.10 -7.95 2.90
N SER A 52 -5.51 -9.11 3.12
CA SER A 52 -5.78 -10.25 2.27
C SER A 52 -7.28 -10.54 2.28
N LEU A 53 -7.79 -11.15 1.21
CA LEU A 53 -9.20 -11.56 1.17
C LEU A 53 -9.61 -12.36 2.41
N LYS A 54 -8.69 -13.19 2.93
CA LYS A 54 -8.90 -13.97 4.15
C LYS A 54 -9.08 -13.07 5.38
N GLU A 55 -8.24 -12.06 5.57
CA GLU A 55 -8.37 -11.11 6.68
C GLU A 55 -9.65 -10.29 6.56
N LEU A 56 -10.02 -9.85 5.37
CA LEU A 56 -11.30 -9.16 5.11
C LEU A 56 -12.53 -10.00 5.50
N ILE A 57 -12.49 -11.32 5.28
CA ILE A 57 -13.58 -12.23 5.68
C ILE A 57 -13.60 -12.43 7.20
N LEU A 58 -12.44 -12.55 7.84
CA LEU A 58 -12.32 -12.81 9.27
C LEU A 58 -12.57 -11.56 10.13
N GLU A 59 -12.14 -10.39 9.66
CA GLU A 59 -12.33 -9.08 10.30
C GLU A 59 -13.56 -8.34 9.77
N GLY A 60 -14.34 -9.00 8.90
CA GLY A 60 -15.55 -8.45 8.33
C GLY A 60 -16.62 -8.11 9.39
N PRO A 61 -17.63 -7.31 9.02
CA PRO A 61 -18.71 -6.95 9.93
C PRO A 61 -19.42 -8.20 10.47
N ASN A 62 -19.91 -8.13 11.72
CA ASN A 62 -20.77 -9.18 12.26
C ASN A 62 -22.02 -9.30 11.38
N LEU A 63 -22.32 -10.51 10.94
CA LEU A 63 -23.45 -10.80 10.05
C LEU A 63 -24.66 -11.36 10.80
N GLU A 64 -24.63 -11.39 12.14
CA GLU A 64 -25.80 -11.72 12.95
C GLU A 64 -26.97 -10.78 12.63
N GLY A 65 -28.13 -11.37 12.34
CA GLY A 65 -29.35 -10.63 12.01
C GLY A 65 -29.50 -10.25 10.53
N ILE A 66 -28.54 -10.61 9.67
CA ILE A 66 -28.68 -10.45 8.21
C ILE A 66 -29.48 -11.63 7.64
N ASP A 67 -30.49 -11.35 6.83
CA ASP A 67 -31.18 -12.37 6.05
C ASP A 67 -30.31 -12.78 4.84
N PHE A 68 -29.80 -14.00 4.88
CA PHE A 68 -29.04 -14.62 3.80
C PHE A 68 -29.91 -15.37 2.79
N SER A 69 -31.24 -15.29 2.92
CA SER A 69 -32.15 -15.88 1.96
C SER A 69 -31.88 -15.30 0.58
N ARG A 70 -31.82 -16.19 -0.41
CA ARG A 70 -31.65 -15.77 -1.80
C ARG A 70 -32.92 -15.05 -2.22
N ASP A 71 -32.78 -13.81 -2.65
CA ASP A 71 -33.89 -13.06 -3.26
C ASP A 71 -34.45 -13.88 -4.43
N GLN A 72 -35.74 -14.20 -4.33
CA GLN A 72 -36.49 -14.94 -5.35
C GLN A 72 -37.24 -14.01 -6.28
N SER A 73 -37.10 -12.69 -6.12
CA SER A 73 -37.64 -11.74 -7.07
C SER A 73 -37.13 -12.05 -8.48
N GLY A 74 -38.05 -12.07 -9.44
CA GLY A 74 -37.68 -12.22 -10.83
C GLY A 74 -36.83 -11.03 -11.29
N SER A 75 -35.99 -11.25 -12.29
CA SER A 75 -35.28 -10.16 -12.97
C SER A 75 -36.25 -9.03 -13.34
N ARG A 76 -35.81 -7.77 -13.20
CA ARG A 76 -36.61 -6.61 -13.61
C ARG A 76 -37.09 -6.80 -15.03
N GLU A 77 -38.38 -6.55 -15.27
CA GLU A 77 -38.93 -6.48 -16.62
C GLU A 77 -38.22 -5.34 -17.37
N VAL A 78 -37.42 -5.70 -18.36
CA VAL A 78 -36.87 -4.76 -19.34
C VAL A 78 -37.89 -4.69 -20.47
N LYS A 79 -38.52 -3.52 -20.67
CA LYS A 79 -39.30 -3.28 -21.88
C LYS A 79 -38.34 -3.15 -23.06
N LEU A 80 -38.40 -4.12 -23.98
CA LEU A 80 -37.72 -4.07 -25.28
C LEU A 80 -38.51 -3.22 -26.27
#